data_AF-A0A836RR47-F1
#
_entry.id   AF-A0A836RR47-F1
#
_cell.length_a   1.000
_cell.length_b   1.000
_cell.length_c   1.000
_cell.angle_alpha   90.00
_cell.angle_beta   90.00
_cell.angle_gamma   90.00
#
_symmetry.space_group_name_H-M   'P 1'
#
loop_
_entity.id
_entity.type
_entity.pdbx_description
1 polymer ?
#
loop_
_entity_poly.entity_id
_entity_poly.type
_entity_poly.pdbx_seq_one_letter_code
_entity_poly.pdbx_strand_id
1 'polypeptide(L)'
;MDNPNTKQQKFIHEWALSGKSLYTLANELNVNVLDLMGWADEFEEEIRTLKAQEYDRIQTENQMTKLKQYNYYASLYTRLKSELDKRDFSGLPTDKLYFILNDTLKQAHLIKSMDLADFTDSDDLYDDWLDEEKDDY
;
A
#
# COMPACT_ATOMS: atom_id res chain seq x y z
N MET A 1 35.49 -8.91 12.12
CA MET A 1 35.76 -8.29 10.82
C MET A 1 34.52 -8.52 9.99
N ASP A 2 33.72 -7.47 9.79
CA ASP A 2 32.51 -7.57 8.96
C ASP A 2 32.93 -7.79 7.51
N ASN A 3 32.36 -8.82 6.89
CA ASN A 3 32.63 -9.16 5.49
C ASN A 3 32.08 -8.01 4.61
N PRO A 4 32.85 -7.42 3.69
CA PRO A 4 32.37 -6.33 2.83
C PRO A 4 31.04 -6.65 2.11
N ASN A 5 30.83 -7.93 1.77
CA ASN A 5 29.61 -8.44 1.16
C ASN A 5 28.35 -8.24 2.05
N THR A 6 28.49 -8.29 3.39
CA THR A 6 27.35 -8.08 4.30
C THR A 6 26.90 -6.62 4.44
N LYS A 7 27.76 -5.62 4.17
CA LYS A 7 27.36 -4.21 4.20
C LYS A 7 26.62 -3.82 2.92
N GLN A 8 27.09 -4.32 1.77
CA GLN A 8 26.41 -4.15 0.48
C GLN A 8 25.02 -4.79 0.49
N GLN A 9 24.89 -6.04 0.96
CA GLN A 9 23.58 -6.70 1.10
C GLN A 9 22.62 -5.94 2.01
N LYS A 10 23.11 -5.41 3.15
CA LYS A 10 22.29 -4.57 4.03
C LYS A 10 21.88 -3.27 3.34
N PHE A 11 22.80 -2.63 2.62
CA PHE A 11 22.48 -1.45 1.84
C PHE A 11 21.39 -1.72 0.81
N ILE A 12 21.52 -2.77 0.00
CA ILE A 12 20.53 -3.15 -1.03
C ILE A 12 19.14 -3.33 -0.40
N HIS A 13 19.05 -4.10 0.68
CA HIS A 13 17.79 -4.34 1.38
C HIS A 13 17.19 -3.06 1.98
N GLU A 14 17.98 -2.28 2.71
CA GLU A 14 17.49 -1.06 3.35
C GLU A 14 17.14 0.03 2.32
N TRP A 15 17.92 0.17 1.25
CA TRP A 15 17.66 1.14 0.20
C TRP A 15 16.42 0.80 -0.61
N ALA A 16 16.17 -0.49 -0.85
CA ALA A 16 14.96 -0.94 -1.53
C ALA A 16 13.69 -0.77 -0.67
N LEU A 17 13.78 -0.87 0.66
CA LEU A 17 12.59 -1.09 1.51
C LEU A 17 12.34 -0.02 2.59
N SER A 18 13.36 0.71 3.05
CA SER A 18 13.25 1.54 4.27
C SER A 18 12.83 2.99 4.04
N GLY A 19 12.94 3.50 2.80
CA GLY A 19 12.70 4.92 2.49
C GLY A 19 13.68 5.90 3.15
N LYS A 20 14.78 5.41 3.75
CA LYS A 20 15.82 6.24 4.37
C LYS A 20 16.68 6.94 3.32
N SER A 21 17.18 8.13 3.65
CA SER A 21 18.16 8.83 2.79
C SER A 21 19.52 8.11 2.75
N LEU A 22 20.29 8.28 1.66
CA LEU A 22 21.65 7.75 1.55
C LEU A 22 22.56 8.24 2.68
N TYR A 23 22.39 9.48 3.12
CA TYR A 23 23.17 10.03 4.23
C TYR A 23 22.90 9.30 5.56
N THR A 24 21.63 8.97 5.83
CA THR A 24 21.25 8.18 7.00
C THR A 24 21.88 6.79 6.94
N LEU A 25 21.80 6.12 5.79
CA LEU A 25 22.36 4.78 5.59
C LEU A 25 23.89 4.77 5.66
N ALA A 26 24.56 5.79 5.13
CA ALA A 26 26.02 5.93 5.18
C ALA A 26 26.52 6.00 6.62
N ASN A 27 25.83 6.76 7.48
CA ASN A 27 26.13 6.84 8.90
C ASN A 27 25.85 5.51 9.63
N GLU A 28 24.74 4.84 9.35
CA GLU A 28 24.38 3.55 9.96
C GLU A 28 25.37 2.43 9.58
N LEU A 29 25.82 2.41 8.33
CA LEU A 29 26.73 1.39 7.80
C LEU A 29 28.22 1.76 8.00
N ASN A 30 28.49 2.98 8.47
CA ASN A 30 29.83 3.56 8.63
C ASN A 30 30.66 3.43 7.34
N VAL A 31 30.12 4.00 6.26
CA VAL A 31 30.71 4.04 4.91
C VAL A 31 30.54 5.44 4.32
N ASN A 32 31.31 5.80 3.29
CA ASN A 32 31.14 7.09 2.63
C ASN A 32 29.84 7.08 1.80
N VAL A 33 29.16 8.22 1.73
CA VAL A 33 27.99 8.41 0.86
C VAL A 33 28.34 8.13 -0.61
N LEU A 34 29.54 8.50 -1.06
CA LEU A 34 30.01 8.20 -2.42
C LEU A 34 30.13 6.70 -2.69
N ASP A 35 30.52 5.91 -1.68
CA ASP A 35 30.58 4.45 -1.82
C ASP A 35 29.16 3.87 -1.97
N LEU A 36 28.17 4.42 -1.24
CA LEU A 36 26.77 4.02 -1.40
C LEU A 36 26.18 4.41 -2.75
N MET A 37 26.57 5.56 -3.31
CA MET A 37 26.15 5.94 -4.67
C MET A 37 26.69 4.94 -5.69
N GLY A 38 27.98 4.58 -5.59
CA GLY A 38 28.55 3.54 -6.45
C GLY A 38 27.84 2.18 -6.31
N TRP A 39 27.43 1.81 -5.10
CA TRP A 39 26.62 0.60 -4.88
C TRP A 39 25.19 0.72 -5.41
N ALA A 40 24.59 1.91 -5.38
CA ALA A 40 23.26 2.14 -5.94
C ALA A 40 23.27 1.87 -7.46
N ASP A 41 24.32 2.33 -8.14
CA ASP A 41 24.51 2.09 -9.57
C ASP A 41 24.85 0.61 -9.85
N GLU A 42 25.74 0.01 -9.06
CA GLU A 42 26.17 -1.39 -9.23
C GLU A 42 25.00 -2.37 -9.05
N PHE A 43 24.10 -2.11 -8.10
CA PHE A 43 23.00 -3.01 -7.74
C PHE A 43 21.63 -2.51 -8.19
N GLU A 44 21.58 -1.59 -9.16
CA GLU A 44 20.34 -0.92 -9.60
C GLU A 44 19.23 -1.91 -9.99
N GLU A 45 19.56 -2.96 -10.76
CA GLU A 45 18.61 -3.99 -11.17
C GLU A 45 18.08 -4.83 -9.99
N GLU A 46 18.95 -5.18 -9.04
CA GLU A 46 18.58 -5.93 -7.84
C GLU A 46 17.65 -5.09 -6.95
N ILE A 47 18.00 -3.82 -6.74
CA ILE A 47 17.19 -2.85 -5.99
C ILE A 47 15.83 -2.67 -6.67
N ARG A 48 15.78 -2.50 -8.00
CA ARG A 48 14.52 -2.39 -8.75
C ARG A 48 13.65 -3.64 -8.58
N THR A 49 14.26 -4.82 -8.67
CA THR A 49 13.56 -6.09 -8.50
C THR A 49 12.95 -6.22 -7.10
N LEU A 50 13.72 -5.89 -6.06
CA LEU A 50 13.24 -5.93 -4.67
C LEU A 50 12.13 -4.92 -4.42
N LYS A 51 12.24 -3.70 -4.98
CA LYS A 51 11.18 -2.70 -4.92
C LYS A 51 9.89 -3.18 -5.57
N ALA A 52 9.98 -3.81 -6.74
CA ALA A 52 8.81 -4.37 -7.43
C ALA A 52 8.15 -5.48 -6.60
N GLN A 53 8.94 -6.39 -6.01
CA GLN A 53 8.43 -7.45 -5.15
C GLN A 53 7.75 -6.90 -3.89
N GLU A 54 8.33 -5.89 -3.26
CA GLU A 54 7.74 -5.25 -2.09
C GLU A 54 6.46 -4.50 -2.45
N TYR A 55 6.44 -3.81 -3.59
CA TYR A 55 5.25 -3.17 -4.11
C TYR A 55 4.11 -4.19 -4.31
N ASP A 56 4.40 -5.32 -4.97
CA ASP A 56 3.44 -6.41 -5.16
C ASP A 56 2.94 -6.98 -3.81
N ARG A 57 3.83 -7.11 -2.82
CA ARG A 57 3.47 -7.55 -1.46
C ARG A 57 2.50 -6.55 -0.81
N ILE A 58 2.82 -5.26 -0.83
CA ILE A 58 1.99 -4.20 -0.26
C ILE A 58 0.63 -4.15 -0.96
N GLN A 59 0.60 -4.23 -2.29
CA GLN A 59 -0.64 -4.25 -3.06
C GLN A 59 -1.50 -5.46 -2.69
N THR A 60 -0.89 -6.64 -2.59
CA THR A 60 -1.59 -7.87 -2.16
C THR A 60 -2.16 -7.72 -0.75
N GLU A 61 -1.39 -7.16 0.20
CA GLU A 61 -1.86 -6.94 1.58
C GLU A 61 -3.01 -5.93 1.64
N ASN A 62 -2.94 -4.87 0.86
CA ASN A 62 -4.00 -3.88 0.73
C ASN A 62 -5.26 -4.52 0.17
N GLN A 63 -5.17 -5.27 -0.93
CA GLN A 63 -6.30 -6.01 -1.52
C GLN A 63 -6.92 -6.99 -0.52
N MET A 64 -6.09 -7.75 0.20
CA MET A 64 -6.56 -8.66 1.24
C MET A 64 -7.28 -7.93 2.38
N THR A 65 -6.80 -6.76 2.76
CA THR A 65 -7.44 -5.92 3.79
C THR A 65 -8.78 -5.39 3.31
N LYS A 66 -8.85 -4.85 2.08
CA LYS A 66 -10.09 -4.39 1.45
C LYS A 66 -11.13 -5.51 1.34
N LEU A 67 -10.71 -6.71 0.93
CA LEU A 67 -11.59 -7.88 0.87
C LEU A 67 -12.18 -8.24 2.24
N LYS A 68 -11.37 -8.21 3.31
CA LYS A 68 -11.85 -8.42 4.68
C LYS A 68 -12.89 -7.38 5.09
N GLN A 69 -12.64 -6.10 4.79
CA GLN A 69 -13.59 -5.02 5.08
C GLN A 69 -14.90 -5.19 4.31
N TYR A 70 -14.82 -5.50 3.00
CA TYR A 70 -16.00 -5.79 2.18
C TYR A 70 -16.82 -6.94 2.76
N ASN A 71 -16.19 -8.06 3.09
CA ASN A 71 -16.86 -9.23 3.66
C ASN A 71 -17.52 -8.91 5.01
N TYR A 72 -16.89 -8.06 5.84
CA TYR A 72 -17.48 -7.59 7.08
C TYR A 72 -18.79 -6.81 6.82
N TYR A 73 -18.76 -5.80 5.94
CA TYR A 73 -19.95 -5.00 5.63
C TYR A 73 -21.04 -5.82 4.92
N ALA A 74 -20.67 -6.74 4.03
CA ALA A 74 -21.62 -7.64 3.36
C ALA A 74 -22.34 -8.57 4.36
N SER A 75 -21.60 -9.12 5.33
CA SER A 75 -22.17 -9.93 6.41
C SER A 75 -23.11 -9.10 7.30
N LEU A 76 -22.69 -7.90 7.68
CA LEU A 76 -23.51 -6.98 8.48
C LEU A 76 -24.81 -6.59 7.76
N TYR A 77 -24.72 -6.25 6.47
CA TYR A 77 -25.87 -5.94 5.62
C TYR A 77 -26.86 -7.11 5.57
N THR A 78 -26.36 -8.33 5.38
CA THR A 78 -27.20 -9.54 5.33
C THR A 78 -27.96 -9.75 6.64
N ARG A 79 -27.29 -9.55 7.78
CA ARG A 79 -27.92 -9.66 9.10
C ARG A 79 -29.00 -8.60 9.31
N LEU A 80 -28.68 -7.33 9.02
CA LEU A 80 -29.63 -6.22 9.17
C LEU A 80 -30.84 -6.37 8.25
N LYS A 81 -30.63 -6.83 7.01
CA LYS A 81 -31.69 -7.13 6.06
C LYS A 81 -32.61 -8.23 6.58
N SER A 82 -32.04 -9.33 7.10
CA SER A 82 -32.85 -10.41 7.68
C SER A 82 -33.70 -9.97 8.87
N GLU A 83 -33.20 -9.05 9.70
CA GLU A 83 -33.97 -8.48 10.81
C GLU A 83 -35.10 -7.56 10.31
N LEU A 84 -34.88 -6.81 9.23
CA LEU A 84 -35.94 -6.02 8.58
C LEU A 84 -37.02 -6.91 7.96
N ASP A 85 -36.62 -7.96 7.25
CA ASP A 85 -37.54 -8.86 6.54
C ASP A 85 -38.51 -9.58 7.50
N LYS A 86 -38.13 -9.75 8.77
CA LYS A 86 -38.94 -10.40 9.82
C LYS A 86 -39.82 -9.44 10.60
N ARG A 87 -39.69 -8.13 10.39
CA ARG A 87 -40.31 -7.13 11.26
C ARG A 87 -41.75 -6.83 10.85
N ASP A 88 -42.64 -6.74 11.82
CA ASP A 88 -43.97 -6.19 11.61
C ASP A 88 -43.90 -4.64 11.64
N PHE A 89 -44.23 -4.02 10.52
CA PHE A 89 -44.15 -2.58 10.28
C PHE A 89 -45.40 -1.82 10.78
N SER A 90 -46.36 -2.50 11.39
CA SER A 90 -47.66 -1.97 11.77
C SER A 90 -47.64 -0.84 12.81
N GLY A 91 -46.52 -0.59 13.51
CA GLY A 91 -46.51 0.34 14.66
C GLY A 91 -45.31 1.25 14.90
N LEU A 92 -44.20 1.22 14.14
CA LEU A 92 -42.99 1.96 14.55
C LEU A 92 -42.10 2.53 13.44
N PRO A 93 -41.41 3.67 13.74
CA PRO A 93 -40.39 4.26 12.88
C PRO A 93 -39.15 3.35 12.82
N THR A 94 -38.80 2.97 11.59
CA THR A 94 -37.73 1.99 11.29
C THR A 94 -36.44 2.70 10.85
N ASP A 95 -36.42 4.01 11.04
CA ASP A 95 -35.50 4.97 10.42
C ASP A 95 -34.04 4.66 10.75
N LYS A 96 -33.75 4.31 12.01
CA LYS A 96 -32.39 3.94 12.44
C LYS A 96 -31.88 2.67 11.78
N LEU A 97 -32.75 1.68 11.54
CA LEU A 97 -32.32 0.42 10.95
C LEU A 97 -32.08 0.58 9.44
N TYR A 98 -32.94 1.32 8.75
CA TYR A 98 -32.71 1.73 7.36
C TYR A 98 -31.48 2.63 7.22
N PHE A 99 -31.26 3.53 8.17
CA PHE A 99 -30.06 4.38 8.20
C PHE A 99 -28.79 3.52 8.26
N ILE A 100 -28.70 2.59 9.22
CA ILE A 100 -27.53 1.72 9.37
C ILE A 100 -27.39 0.79 8.15
N LEU A 101 -28.49 0.27 7.61
CA LEU A 101 -28.47 -0.58 6.41
C LEU A 101 -27.91 0.19 5.19
N ASN A 102 -28.40 1.41 4.96
CA ASN A 102 -27.97 2.26 3.86
C ASN A 102 -26.52 2.71 4.03
N ASP A 103 -26.10 3.03 5.25
CA ASP A 103 -24.71 3.37 5.56
C ASP A 103 -23.78 2.18 5.30
N THR A 104 -24.14 0.98 5.78
CA THR A 104 -23.40 -0.27 5.53
C THR A 104 -23.24 -0.53 4.03
N LEU A 105 -24.31 -0.32 3.25
CA LEU A 105 -24.29 -0.47 1.80
C LEU A 105 -23.36 0.55 1.13
N LYS A 106 -23.39 1.82 1.56
CA LYS A 106 -22.48 2.86 1.07
C LYS A 106 -21.01 2.53 1.35
N GLN A 107 -20.69 2.06 2.55
CA GLN A 107 -19.31 1.66 2.90
C GLN A 107 -18.82 0.50 2.01
N ALA A 108 -19.66 -0.51 1.78
CA ALA A 108 -19.32 -1.61 0.88
C ALA A 108 -19.09 -1.14 -0.58
N HIS A 109 -19.90 -0.20 -1.07
CA HIS A 109 -19.71 0.40 -2.39
C HIS A 109 -18.45 1.25 -2.49
N LEU A 110 -18.12 2.01 -1.45
CA LEU A 110 -16.91 2.84 -1.41
C LEU A 110 -15.66 1.97 -1.55
N ILE A 111 -15.55 0.90 -0.75
CA ILE A 111 -14.44 -0.05 -0.82
C ILE A 111 -14.31 -0.64 -2.23
N LYS A 112 -15.43 -1.04 -2.84
CA LYS A 112 -15.44 -1.58 -4.20
C LYS A 112 -15.04 -0.56 -5.27
N SER A 113 -15.37 0.72 -5.08
CA SER A 113 -15.00 1.78 -6.01
C SER A 113 -13.53 2.20 -5.92
N MET A 114 -12.92 2.07 -4.73
CA MET A 114 -11.48 2.33 -4.55
C MET A 114 -10.61 1.35 -5.33
N ASP A 115 -11.07 0.11 -5.55
CA ASP A 115 -10.37 -0.86 -6.41
C ASP A 115 -10.32 -0.46 -7.89
N LEU A 116 -11.18 0.44 -8.37
CA LEU A 116 -11.12 0.94 -9.75
C LEU A 116 -10.15 2.11 -9.93
N ALA A 117 -9.92 2.91 -8.88
CA ALA A 117 -9.04 4.09 -8.97
C ALA A 117 -7.56 3.71 -8.88
N ASP A 118 -7.22 2.65 -8.14
CA ASP A 118 -5.83 2.19 -7.98
C ASP A 118 -5.27 1.52 -9.26
N PHE A 119 -6.10 1.29 -10.29
CA PHE A 119 -5.69 0.68 -11.57
C PHE A 119 -5.26 1.72 -12.63
N THR A 120 -5.49 3.02 -12.39
CA THR A 120 -5.23 4.07 -13.40
C THR A 120 -3.96 4.89 -13.16
N ASP A 121 -3.21 4.68 -12.07
CA ASP A 121 -2.09 5.54 -11.66
C ASP A 121 -0.69 4.86 -11.65
N SER A 122 -0.57 3.58 -11.99
CA SER A 122 0.73 2.88 -11.86
C SER A 122 1.73 3.15 -12.99
N ASP A 123 1.28 3.65 -14.14
CA ASP A 123 2.16 3.93 -15.29
C ASP A 123 2.78 5.34 -15.24
N ASP A 124 2.21 6.26 -14.44
CA ASP A 124 2.65 7.67 -14.41
C ASP A 124 3.74 7.97 -13.34
N LEU A 125 4.00 7.05 -12.41
CA LEU A 125 4.94 7.27 -11.30
C LEU A 125 6.42 6.97 -11.64
N TYR A 126 6.69 6.31 -12.77
CA TYR A 126 8.07 6.01 -13.19
C TYR A 126 8.71 7.13 -14.02
N ASP A 127 7.90 7.96 -14.70
CA ASP A 127 8.40 9.05 -15.54
C ASP A 127 8.78 10.30 -14.71
N ASP A 128 8.09 10.54 -13.59
CA ASP A 128 8.30 11.74 -12.74
C ASP A 128 9.67 11.71 -12.00
N TRP A 129 10.19 10.52 -11.68
CA TRP A 129 11.49 10.36 -10.99
C TRP A 129 12.71 10.58 -11.90
N LEU A 130 12.56 10.49 -13.23
CA LEU A 130 13.66 10.65 -14.20
C LEU A 130 13.81 12.08 -14.73
N ASP A 131 12.80 12.93 -14.50
CA ASP A 131 12.81 14.30 -14.97
C ASP A 131 13.20 15.32 -13.88
N GLU A 132 13.11 14.97 -12.59
CA GLU A 132 13.58 15.84 -11.50
C GLU A 132 15.11 15.95 -11.37
N GLU A 133 15.90 15.04 -11.98
CA GLU A 133 17.38 15.10 -11.92
C GLU A 133 18.05 15.82 -13.11
N LYS A 134 17.29 16.36 -14.07
CA LYS A 134 17.87 17.02 -15.26
C LYS A 134 18.06 18.54 -15.16
N ASP A 135 17.62 19.18 -14.07
CA ASP A 135 17.60 20.64 -13.98
C ASP A 135 18.72 21.28 -13.14
N ASP A 136 19.65 20.49 -12.60
CA ASP A 136 20.87 21.02 -11.97
C ASP A 136 22.11 20.34 -12.57
N TYR A 137 22.62 20.83 -13.71
CA TYR A 137 24.05 21.04 -14.04
C TYR A 137 24.28 21.56 -15.47
#